data_AF-A0A1B6LZV0-F1
#
_entry.id   AF-A0A1B6LZV0-F1
#
_cell.length_a   1.000
_cell.length_b   1.000
_cell.length_c   1.000
_cell.angle_alpha   90.00
_cell.angle_beta   90.00
_cell.angle_gamma   90.00
#
_symmetry.space_group_name_H-M   'P 1'
#
loop_
_entity.id
_entity.type
_entity.pdbx_description
1 polymer ?
#
loop_
_entity_poly.entity_id
_entity_poly.type
_entity_poly.pdbx_seq_one_letter_code
_entity_poly.pdbx_strand_id
1 'polypeptide(L)'
;EIEHRKQEEVLKRFRMRECNLLISTSILEEGIDLPKCNLVIRYDVPKHYRSYAQSKGRARTQDSHYIMMTEQQSKVTFISDLAQFIEIERMLLARCTNCEPSD
;
A
#
# COMPACT_ATOMS: atom_id res chain seq x y z
N GLU A 1 -26.04 -1.84 -1.77
CA GLU A 1 -26.06 -0.96 -2.97
C GLU A 1 -25.73 0.51 -2.68
N ILE A 2 -26.45 1.20 -1.79
CA ILE A 2 -26.22 2.64 -1.53
C ILE A 2 -24.81 2.91 -0.96
N GLU A 3 -24.30 2.02 -0.10
CA GLU A 3 -22.97 2.15 0.49
C GLU A 3 -21.84 2.05 -0.54
N HIS A 4 -21.90 1.08 -1.45
CA HIS A 4 -20.96 0.97 -2.57
C HIS A 4 -21.00 2.19 -3.49
N ARG A 5 -22.19 2.74 -3.75
CA ARG A 5 -22.31 3.96 -4.57
C ARG A 5 -21.60 5.16 -3.94
N LYS A 6 -21.70 5.31 -2.61
CA LYS A 6 -21.00 6.37 -1.86
C LYS A 6 -19.48 6.16 -1.88
N GLN A 7 -19.02 4.91 -1.71
CA GLN A 7 -17.58 4.59 -1.80
C GLN A 7 -17.02 4.97 -3.17
N GLU A 8 -17.69 4.57 -4.26
CA GLU A 8 -17.28 4.92 -5.62
C GLU A 8 -17.28 6.43 -5.88
N GLU A 9 -18.26 7.16 -5.35
CA GLU A 9 -18.29 8.62 -5.46
C GLU A 9 -17.09 9.28 -4.77
N VAL A 10 -16.75 8.85 -3.55
CA VAL A 10 -15.56 9.35 -2.83
C VAL A 10 -14.27 9.02 -3.58
N LEU A 11 -14.15 7.79 -4.09
CA LEU A 11 -13.00 7.38 -4.90
C LEU A 11 -12.89 8.19 -6.19
N LYS A 12 -14.01 8.48 -6.86
CA LYS A 12 -14.07 9.34 -8.04
C LYS A 12 -13.57 10.74 -7.72
N ARG A 13 -14.04 11.35 -6.63
CA ARG A 13 -13.59 12.68 -6.17
C ARG A 13 -12.09 12.71 -5.88
N PHE A 14 -11.55 11.64 -5.28
CA PHE A 14 -10.11 11.50 -5.05
C PHE A 14 -9.32 11.39 -6.37
N ARG A 15 -9.78 10.57 -7.33
CA ARG A 15 -9.18 10.46 -8.67
C ARG A 15 -9.19 11.80 -9.43
N MET A 16 -10.26 12.58 -9.30
CA MET A 16 -10.40 13.91 -9.90
C MET A 16 -9.66 15.03 -9.15
N ARG A 17 -8.95 14.70 -8.05
CA ARG A 17 -8.25 15.66 -7.17
C ARG A 17 -9.17 16.68 -6.49
N GLU A 18 -10.47 16.43 -6.42
CA GLU A 18 -11.43 17.20 -5.62
C GLU A 18 -11.30 16.87 -4.12
N CYS A 19 -10.68 15.72 -3.81
CA CYS A 19 -10.28 15.32 -2.47
C CYS A 19 -8.80 14.94 -2.49
N ASN A 20 -7.99 15.50 -1.60
CA ASN A 20 -6.54 15.28 -1.54
C ASN A 20 -6.10 14.38 -0.38
N LEU A 21 -7.03 13.99 0.50
CA LEU A 21 -6.77 13.12 1.66
C LEU A 21 -7.85 12.04 1.72
N LEU A 22 -7.44 10.78 1.62
CA LEU A 22 -8.31 9.63 1.77
C LEU A 22 -7.94 8.88 3.05
N ILE A 23 -8.93 8.65 3.91
CA ILE A 23 -8.81 7.82 5.12
C ILE A 23 -9.64 6.56 4.88
N SER A 24 -9.04 5.40 5.10
CA SER A 24 -9.77 4.13 4.98
C SER A 24 -9.14 3.01 5.78
N THR A 25 -9.89 1.92 5.87
CA THR A 25 -9.45 0.63 6.38
C THR A 25 -8.74 -0.19 5.30
N SER A 26 -8.31 -1.41 5.64
CA SER A 26 -7.64 -2.34 4.73
C SER A 26 -8.47 -2.76 3.51
N ILE A 27 -9.75 -2.39 3.43
CA ILE A 27 -10.64 -2.69 2.30
C ILE A 27 -10.14 -2.03 1.00
N LEU A 28 -9.41 -0.91 1.07
CA LEU A 28 -8.85 -0.25 -0.13
C LEU A 28 -7.63 -0.95 -0.74
N GLU A 29 -7.10 -2.00 -0.09
CA GLU A 29 -5.89 -2.67 -0.55
C GLU A 29 -6.14 -3.56 -1.78
N GLU A 30 -7.36 -4.05 -1.96
CA GLU A 30 -7.71 -5.01 -3.02
C GLU A 30 -8.73 -4.45 -4.01
N GLY A 31 -8.48 -4.62 -5.31
CA GLY A 31 -9.44 -4.36 -6.38
C GLY A 31 -9.79 -2.89 -6.65
N ILE A 32 -9.27 -1.95 -5.86
CA ILE A 32 -9.59 -0.52 -6.00
C ILE A 32 -8.49 0.22 -6.75
N ASP A 33 -8.85 0.85 -7.86
CA ASP A 33 -7.94 1.70 -8.61
C ASP A 33 -7.81 3.08 -7.94
N LEU A 34 -6.65 3.33 -7.34
CA LEU A 34 -6.27 4.61 -6.73
C LEU A 34 -5.07 5.19 -7.47
N PRO A 35 -5.05 6.50 -7.72
CA PRO A 35 -3.89 7.18 -8.29
C PRO A 35 -2.68 7.03 -7.37
N LYS A 36 -1.48 7.23 -7.93
CA LYS A 36 -0.25 7.26 -7.12
C LYS A 36 -0.30 8.44 -6.14
N CYS A 37 0.06 8.18 -4.90
CA CYS A 37 0.05 9.14 -3.80
C CYS A 37 1.47 9.58 -3.43
N ASN A 38 1.61 10.84 -3.04
CA ASN A 38 2.89 11.37 -2.54
C ASN A 38 3.16 10.96 -1.08
N LEU A 39 2.12 10.58 -0.35
CA LEU A 39 2.21 10.16 1.04
C LEU A 39 1.21 9.04 1.29
N VAL A 40 1.67 7.94 1.88
CA VAL A 40 0.84 6.84 2.34
C VAL A 40 1.22 6.55 3.78
N ILE A 41 0.25 6.67 4.68
CA ILE A 41 0.42 6.38 6.10
C ILE A 41 -0.38 5.14 6.46
N ARG A 42 0.31 4.14 6.99
CA ARG A 42 -0.26 2.94 7.59
C ARG A 42 -0.32 3.15 9.10
N TYR A 43 -1.51 3.41 9.62
CA TYR A 43 -1.70 3.51 11.08
C TYR A 43 -1.45 2.17 11.77
N ASP A 44 -1.92 1.08 11.16
CA ASP A 44 -1.68 -0.28 11.64
C ASP A 44 -0.65 -1.02 10.79
N VAL A 45 0.16 -1.84 11.45
CA VAL A 45 1.16 -2.71 10.81
C VAL A 45 0.46 -3.69 9.85
N PRO A 46 0.95 -3.86 8.60
CA PRO A 46 0.41 -4.86 7.69
C PRO A 46 0.60 -6.29 8.22
N LYS A 47 -0.47 -7.08 8.24
CA LYS A 47 -0.46 -8.47 8.73
C LYS A 47 0.24 -9.45 7.79
N HIS A 48 0.23 -9.15 6.49
CA HIS A 48 0.76 -10.03 5.44
C HIS A 48 1.53 -9.21 4.40
N TYR A 49 2.45 -9.88 3.69
CA TYR A 49 3.27 -9.26 2.65
C TYR A 49 2.41 -8.62 1.53
N ARG A 50 1.28 -9.24 1.16
CA ARG A 50 0.36 -8.71 0.15
C ARG A 50 -0.12 -7.29 0.49
N SER A 51 -0.58 -7.09 1.72
CA SER A 51 -1.03 -5.79 2.24
C SER A 51 0.11 -4.77 2.27
N TYR A 52 1.30 -5.18 2.69
CA TYR A 52 2.51 -4.35 2.64
C TYR A 52 2.80 -3.90 1.19
N ALA A 53 2.85 -4.83 0.24
CA ALA A 53 3.19 -4.55 -1.15
C ALA A 53 2.15 -3.66 -1.86
N GLN A 54 0.85 -3.90 -1.61
CA GLN A 54 -0.24 -3.12 -2.20
C GLN A 54 -0.27 -1.69 -1.66
N SER A 55 -0.12 -1.50 -0.34
CA SER A 55 -0.12 -0.18 0.28
C SER A 55 1.15 0.62 -0.06
N LYS A 56 2.34 0.00 0.02
CA LYS A 56 3.60 0.58 -0.49
C LYS A 56 3.49 0.93 -1.97
N GLY A 57 2.76 0.13 -2.74
CA GLY A 57 2.52 0.35 -4.16
C GLY A 57 1.80 1.65 -4.52
N ARG A 58 1.10 2.26 -3.55
CA ARG A 58 0.47 3.57 -3.73
C ARG A 58 1.46 4.74 -3.58
N ALA A 59 2.55 4.55 -2.83
CA ALA A 59 3.65 5.50 -2.70
C ALA A 59 4.81 5.12 -3.65
N ARG A 60 4.55 5.17 -4.96
CA ARG A 60 5.53 4.84 -6.03
C ARG A 60 5.93 6.05 -6.89
N THR A 61 5.44 7.24 -6.60
CA THR A 61 5.94 8.46 -7.27
C THR A 61 7.33 8.81 -6.77
N GLN A 62 8.10 9.51 -7.60
CA GLN A 62 9.35 10.13 -7.16
C GLN A 62 9.04 11.04 -5.97
N ASP A 63 9.89 10.99 -4.94
CA ASP A 63 9.73 11.73 -3.68
C ASP A 63 8.49 11.38 -2.85
N SER A 64 7.84 10.23 -3.12
CA SER A 64 6.76 9.75 -2.25
C SER A 64 7.27 9.14 -0.95
N HIS A 65 6.46 9.30 0.10
CA HIS A 65 6.77 8.81 1.44
C HIS A 65 5.80 7.70 1.84
N TYR A 66 6.35 6.60 2.34
CA TYR A 66 5.59 5.49 2.90
C TYR A 66 5.91 5.35 4.39
N ILE A 67 4.95 5.68 5.25
CA ILE A 67 5.12 5.73 6.70
C ILE A 67 4.27 4.63 7.34
N MET A 68 4.87 3.84 8.21
CA MET A 68 4.18 2.84 9.02
C MET A 68 4.29 3.21 10.50
N MET A 69 3.14 3.28 11.17
CA MET A 69 3.06 3.51 12.61
C MET A 69 2.97 2.16 13.32
N THR A 70 3.55 2.11 14.51
CA THR A 70 3.51 0.94 15.38
C THR A 70 3.56 1.39 16.83
N GLU A 71 3.04 0.56 17.73
CA GLU A 71 3.14 0.82 19.16
C GLU A 71 4.59 0.64 19.62
N GLN A 72 5.02 1.50 20.55
CA GLN A 72 6.40 1.46 21.06
C GLN A 72 6.78 0.11 21.68
N GLN A 73 5.82 -0.55 22.33
CA GLN A 73 6.00 -1.89 22.93
C GLN A 73 6.24 -3.00 21.89
N SER A 74 5.72 -2.82 20.67
CA SER A 74 5.77 -3.81 19.58
C SER A 74 6.91 -3.55 18.59
N LYS A 75 7.80 -2.58 18.88
CA LYS A 75 8.87 -2.14 17.98
C LYS A 75 9.77 -3.28 17.51
N VAL A 76 10.14 -4.20 18.40
CA VAL A 76 11.06 -5.31 18.06
C VAL A 76 10.41 -6.27 17.07
N THR A 77 9.18 -6.71 17.36
CA THR A 77 8.41 -7.59 16.47
C THR A 77 8.16 -6.91 15.12
N PHE A 78 7.78 -5.63 15.12
CA PHE A 78 7.58 -4.86 13.90
C PHE A 78 8.82 -4.81 13.01
N ILE A 79 10.00 -4.57 13.59
CA ILE A 79 11.26 -4.55 12.83
C ILE A 79 11.54 -5.93 12.22
N SER A 80 11.29 -7.01 12.95
CA SER A 80 11.44 -8.38 12.45
C SER A 80 10.49 -8.66 11.29
N ASP A 81 9.21 -8.34 11.43
CA ASP A 81 8.19 -8.57 10.40
C ASP A 81 8.49 -7.75 9.14
N LEU A 82 8.90 -6.49 9.32
CA LEU A 82 9.31 -5.63 8.21
C LEU A 82 10.54 -6.18 7.47
N ALA A 83 11.53 -6.71 8.20
CA ALA A 83 12.69 -7.35 7.58
C ALA A 83 12.29 -8.57 6.74
N GLN A 84 11.33 -9.37 7.22
CA GLN A 84 10.78 -10.48 6.44
C GLN A 84 10.10 -10.00 5.16
N PHE A 85 9.29 -8.95 5.22
CA PHE A 85 8.64 -8.39 4.02
C PHE A 85 9.65 -7.86 3.00
N ILE A 86 10.72 -7.21 3.45
CA ILE A 86 11.79 -6.74 2.56
C ILE A 86 12.51 -7.91 1.89
N GLU A 87 12.80 -8.99 2.61
CA GLU A 87 13.46 -10.15 2.01
C GLU A 87 12.55 -10.89 1.02
N ILE A 88 11.24 -10.99 1.32
CA ILE A 88 10.25 -11.52 0.36
C ILE A 88 10.24 -10.66 -0.91
N GLU A 89 10.18 -9.33 -0.78
CA GLU A 89 10.22 -8.41 -1.92
C GLU A 89 11.50 -8.60 -2.75
N ARG A 90 12.65 -8.69 -2.09
CA ARG A 90 13.95 -8.90 -2.73
C ARG A 90 13.99 -10.22 -3.50
N MET A 91 13.54 -11.31 -2.89
CA MET A 91 13.51 -12.63 -3.52
C MET A 91 12.56 -12.66 -4.73
N LEU A 92 11.38 -12.05 -4.60
CA LEU A 92 10.41 -11.99 -5.70
C LEU A 92 10.95 -11.17 -6.87
N LEU A 93 11.52 -9.99 -6.61
CA LEU A 93 12.12 -9.16 -7.66
C LEU A 93 13.27 -9.92 -8.33
N ALA A 94 14.20 -10.49 -7.57
CA ALA A 94 15.34 -11.20 -8.14
C ALA A 94 14.97 -12.43 -8.99
N ARG A 95 13.86 -13.12 -8.66
CA ARG A 95 13.42 -14.31 -9.39
C ARG A 95 12.51 -13.98 -10.57
N CYS A 96 11.63 -12.99 -10.42
CA CYS A 96 10.65 -12.65 -11.44
C CYS A 96 11.20 -11.74 -12.55
N THR A 97 12.26 -10.95 -12.31
CA THR A 97 12.93 -10.19 -13.38
C THR A 97 13.75 -11.07 -14.34
N ASN A 98 13.97 -12.36 -14.01
CA ASN A 98 14.63 -13.32 -14.90
C ASN A 98 13.65 -14.04 -15.84
N CYS A 99 12.36 -13.65 -15.83
CA CYS A 99 11.30 -14.28 -16.62
C CYS A 99 10.59 -13.29 -17.56
N GLU A 100 11.20 -12.18 -17.95
CA GLU A 100 10.75 -11.50 -19.16
C GLU A 100 11.16 -12.39 -20.35
N PRO A 101 10.23 -13.01 -21.08
CA PRO A 101 10.59 -13.58 -22.37
C PRO A 101 11.08 -12.39 -23.21
N SER A 102 12.34 -12.45 -23.64
CA SER A 102 12.82 -11.60 -24.70
C SER A 102 12.05 -11.97 -25.97
N ASP A 103 11.14 -11.07 -26.34
CA ASP A 103 10.29 -11.00 -27.54
C ASP A 103 9.17 -12.05 -27.70
#